data_AF-A0A3P8KCL4-F1
#
_entry.id   AF-A0A3P8KCL4-F1
#
_cell.length_a   1.000
_cell.length_b   1.000
_cell.length_c   1.000
_cell.angle_alpha   90.00
_cell.angle_beta   90.00
_cell.angle_gamma   90.00
#
_symmetry.space_group_name_H-M   'P 1'
#
loop_
_entity.id
_entity.type
_entity.pdbx_description
1 polymer ?
#
loop_
_entity_poly.entity_id
_entity_poly.type
_entity_poly.pdbx_seq_one_letter_code
_entity_poly.pdbx_strand_id
1 'polypeptide(L)'
;MKKKLIFNISLLSFASLPLFTTVAASCNSKKEGSDTNINEEVKNYSVKANEKGLGYFPETIKKLIKNKTNKELIDKINEFVAKDQQISYDSNKTYLFNEDKSTFELDDYDSKYNCIISISEKDAKSLKVHNITIDNIGYNNLEHDEHEFSKLEKVYFWDGQLIIDGYINDPEIKKKVSAADLYEKISDKTFEEQIQIIRDMCKINVEFKPDDNYDYYSDVATHTHEKSLHYTFSRSKKGVFKLEKVSRDIQGFEIISKEWVGIYASGGQRILNEDVEDQSENHNWTGQDVKLGSFTIKPVANDEGKKISSNKFNELLKKHDEEKNHEPEEIIKFIKKYINIQGEFKSDDIYEYAFNVKTSHTHGTSNFHFYAYYREKGKNQKWKEASVVVNGWNSQ
;
A
#
# COMPACT_ATOMS: atom_id res chain seq x y z
N MET A 1 -47.74 -42.94 9.34
CA MET A 1 -49.14 -42.80 9.81
C MET A 1 -49.39 -41.33 10.13
N LYS A 2 -50.50 -40.78 9.60
CA LYS A 2 -51.13 -39.45 9.87
C LYS A 2 -50.30 -38.20 9.51
N LYS A 3 -50.82 -37.15 8.88
CA LYS A 3 -52.02 -36.88 8.04
C LYS A 3 -51.75 -35.46 7.46
N LYS A 4 -52.21 -35.23 6.22
CA LYS A 4 -52.17 -33.95 5.48
C LYS A 4 -52.76 -32.77 6.27
N LEU A 5 -52.34 -31.53 5.96
CA LEU A 5 -53.32 -30.50 5.62
C LEU A 5 -52.79 -29.54 4.55
N ILE A 6 -53.62 -29.40 3.53
CA ILE A 6 -53.54 -28.50 2.39
C ILE A 6 -54.32 -27.24 2.79
N PHE A 7 -53.85 -26.06 2.40
CA PHE A 7 -54.75 -24.95 2.10
C PHE A 7 -54.39 -24.34 0.75
N ASN A 8 -55.42 -24.29 -0.09
CA ASN A 8 -55.49 -23.76 -1.44
C ASN A 8 -56.55 -22.63 -1.41
N ILE A 9 -56.68 -21.90 -2.54
CA ILE A 9 -57.65 -20.81 -2.85
C ILE A 9 -57.05 -19.42 -2.56
N SER A 10 -56.42 -18.71 -3.52
CA SER A 10 -56.90 -18.11 -4.78
C SER A 10 -57.78 -16.86 -4.60
N LEU A 11 -57.37 -15.72 -5.18
CA LEU A 11 -58.18 -14.74 -5.93
C LEU A 11 -57.18 -13.67 -6.45
N LEU A 12 -56.71 -13.73 -7.70
CA LEU A 12 -57.34 -13.16 -8.90
C LEU A 12 -57.88 -11.74 -8.69
N SER A 13 -57.05 -10.75 -9.03
CA SER A 13 -57.49 -9.47 -9.57
C SER A 13 -56.73 -9.22 -10.87
N PHE A 14 -57.43 -9.49 -11.97
CA PHE A 14 -57.13 -9.00 -13.30
C PHE A 14 -57.14 -7.46 -13.26
N ALA A 15 -56.00 -6.83 -13.52
CA ALA A 15 -55.95 -5.46 -14.01
C ALA A 15 -55.37 -5.52 -15.43
N SER A 16 -56.29 -5.51 -16.39
CA SER A 16 -56.03 -5.24 -17.80
C SER A 16 -55.37 -3.87 -17.95
N LEU A 17 -54.10 -3.84 -18.31
CA LEU A 17 -53.47 -2.66 -18.90
C LEU A 17 -53.43 -2.84 -20.42
N PRO A 18 -53.82 -1.80 -21.18
CA PRO A 18 -54.15 -1.90 -22.60
C PRO A 18 -52.92 -2.21 -23.45
N LEU A 19 -53.13 -3.12 -24.41
CA LEU A 19 -52.29 -3.26 -25.60
C LEU A 19 -52.18 -1.90 -26.28
N PHE A 20 -51.00 -1.29 -26.27
CA PHE A 20 -50.65 -0.33 -27.31
C PHE A 20 -50.35 -1.12 -28.58
N THR A 21 -51.37 -1.14 -29.44
CA THR A 21 -51.30 -1.55 -30.83
C THR A 21 -50.17 -0.82 -31.54
N THR A 22 -49.25 -1.59 -32.08
CA THR A 22 -48.40 -1.23 -33.21
C THR A 22 -49.26 -0.69 -34.35
N VAL A 23 -49.13 0.61 -34.63
CA VAL A 23 -49.54 1.17 -35.92
C VAL A 23 -48.27 1.33 -36.74
N ALA A 24 -48.03 0.33 -37.60
CA ALA A 24 -47.19 0.51 -38.76
C ALA A 24 -47.91 1.48 -39.71
N ALA A 25 -47.54 2.76 -39.64
CA ALA A 25 -47.83 3.72 -40.70
C ALA A 25 -46.56 3.89 -41.53
N SER A 26 -46.46 3.08 -42.58
CA SER A 26 -45.69 3.39 -43.76
C SER A 26 -46.22 4.69 -44.37
N CYS A 27 -45.41 5.75 -44.31
CA CYS A 27 -45.51 6.88 -45.23
C CYS A 27 -44.09 7.36 -45.53
N ASN A 28 -43.67 7.09 -46.77
CA ASN A 28 -42.58 7.76 -47.46
C ASN A 28 -42.66 9.28 -47.26
N SER A 29 -41.69 9.87 -46.56
CA SER A 29 -41.24 11.23 -46.84
C SER A 29 -39.85 11.15 -47.46
N LYS A 30 -39.80 11.22 -48.80
CA LYS A 30 -38.58 11.54 -49.51
C LYS A 30 -38.25 13.01 -49.27
N LYS A 31 -37.03 13.24 -48.79
CA LYS A 31 -36.16 14.41 -48.99
C LYS A 31 -36.69 15.76 -48.51
N GLU A 32 -36.20 16.18 -47.36
CA GLU A 32 -35.32 17.36 -47.29
C GLU A 32 -34.08 16.97 -46.48
N GLY A 33 -32.92 17.06 -47.12
CA GLY A 33 -31.65 16.82 -46.46
C GLY A 33 -31.36 17.94 -45.48
N SER A 34 -31.41 17.64 -44.20
CA SER A 34 -30.45 18.20 -43.27
C SER A 34 -29.47 17.09 -42.93
N ASP A 35 -28.51 16.85 -43.82
CA ASP A 35 -27.18 16.45 -43.39
C ASP A 35 -26.63 17.61 -42.57
N THR A 36 -27.14 17.81 -41.36
CA THR A 36 -26.30 18.34 -40.29
C THR A 36 -25.27 17.25 -40.09
N ASN A 37 -24.17 17.37 -40.84
CA ASN A 37 -22.87 16.83 -40.48
C ASN A 37 -22.62 17.37 -39.07
N ILE A 38 -23.11 16.64 -38.06
CA ILE A 38 -22.75 16.91 -36.68
C ILE A 38 -21.29 16.46 -36.62
N ASN A 39 -20.37 17.38 -36.91
CA ASN A 39 -18.95 17.16 -36.73
C ASN A 39 -18.75 16.75 -35.27
N GLU A 40 -18.49 15.46 -35.06
CA GLU A 40 -18.14 14.93 -33.75
C GLU A 40 -16.72 15.43 -33.43
N GLU A 41 -16.64 16.52 -32.69
CA GLU A 41 -15.37 17.05 -32.20
C GLU A 41 -14.97 16.22 -30.96
N VAL A 42 -13.88 15.45 -31.08
CA VAL A 42 -13.31 14.71 -29.96
C VAL A 42 -12.25 15.57 -29.27
N LYS A 43 -12.42 15.81 -27.97
CA LYS A 43 -11.46 16.53 -27.12
C LYS A 43 -10.91 15.60 -26.06
N ASN A 44 -9.59 15.56 -25.93
CA ASN A 44 -8.91 14.76 -24.91
C ASN A 44 -8.36 15.68 -23.81
N TYR A 45 -8.58 15.30 -22.56
CA TYR A 45 -8.09 15.98 -21.37
C TYR A 45 -7.39 14.98 -20.47
N SER A 46 -6.28 15.37 -19.86
CA SER A 46 -5.66 14.62 -18.77
C SER A 46 -5.84 15.40 -17.48
N VAL A 47 -6.30 14.70 -16.45
CA VAL A 47 -6.43 15.23 -15.09
C VAL A 47 -5.83 14.23 -14.11
N LYS A 48 -5.37 14.69 -12.95
CA LYS A 48 -4.83 13.84 -11.89
C LYS A 48 -5.94 13.34 -10.98
N ALA A 49 -5.80 12.12 -10.48
CA ALA A 49 -6.59 11.61 -9.37
C ALA A 49 -6.36 12.46 -8.10
N ASN A 50 -7.41 12.61 -7.30
CA ASN A 50 -7.30 13.07 -5.90
C ASN A 50 -7.11 11.87 -4.95
N GLU A 51 -6.98 12.11 -3.64
CA GLU A 51 -6.85 11.08 -2.60
C GLU A 51 -7.80 9.88 -2.77
N LYS A 52 -9.08 10.16 -3.06
CA LYS A 52 -10.10 9.13 -3.27
C LYS A 52 -9.90 8.41 -4.60
N GLY A 53 -9.60 9.14 -5.67
CA GLY A 53 -9.28 8.58 -6.99
C GLY A 53 -8.07 7.64 -6.95
N LEU A 54 -7.06 7.92 -6.12
CA LEU A 54 -5.90 7.05 -5.94
C LEU A 54 -6.27 5.68 -5.35
N GLY A 55 -7.38 5.56 -4.61
CA GLY A 55 -7.79 4.33 -3.93
C GLY A 55 -8.95 3.54 -4.55
N TYR A 56 -9.60 4.08 -5.57
CA TYR A 56 -10.75 3.44 -6.23
C TYR A 56 -10.32 2.79 -7.54
N PHE A 57 -10.77 1.55 -7.78
CA PHE A 57 -10.53 0.86 -9.03
C PHE A 57 -11.36 1.49 -10.17
N PRO A 58 -10.83 1.56 -11.41
CA PRO A 58 -11.56 2.07 -12.56
C PRO A 58 -12.94 1.41 -12.74
N GLU A 59 -13.03 0.09 -12.58
CA GLU A 59 -14.29 -0.65 -12.72
C GLU A 59 -15.35 -0.26 -11.66
N THR A 60 -14.94 0.15 -10.47
CA THR A 60 -15.86 0.67 -9.46
C THR A 60 -16.34 2.07 -9.84
N ILE A 61 -15.46 2.92 -10.36
CA ILE A 61 -15.81 4.25 -10.87
C ILE A 61 -16.83 4.13 -12.02
N LYS A 62 -16.59 3.23 -12.98
CA LYS A 62 -17.52 2.89 -14.06
C LYS A 62 -18.91 2.57 -13.53
N LYS A 63 -19.03 1.67 -12.54
CA LYS A 63 -20.31 1.33 -11.89
C LYS A 63 -20.97 2.54 -11.23
N LEU A 64 -20.17 3.40 -10.59
CA LEU A 64 -20.66 4.59 -9.90
C LEU A 64 -21.15 5.68 -10.84
N ILE A 65 -20.60 5.81 -12.05
CA ILE A 65 -21.04 6.81 -13.03
C ILE A 65 -22.10 6.28 -14.01
N LYS A 66 -22.23 4.95 -14.12
CA LYS A 66 -23.22 4.30 -14.98
C LYS A 66 -24.63 4.84 -14.70
N ASN A 67 -25.34 5.21 -15.75
CA ASN A 67 -26.69 5.81 -15.73
C ASN A 67 -26.78 7.23 -15.14
N LYS A 68 -25.69 7.86 -14.70
CA LYS A 68 -25.71 9.27 -14.30
C LYS A 68 -25.69 10.17 -15.53
N THR A 69 -26.32 11.33 -15.41
CA THR A 69 -26.37 12.35 -16.48
C THR A 69 -26.16 13.74 -15.93
N ASN A 70 -25.80 14.68 -16.81
CA ASN A 70 -25.71 16.12 -16.50
C ASN A 70 -24.85 16.39 -15.25
N LYS A 71 -25.33 17.25 -14.35
CA LYS A 71 -24.64 17.63 -13.13
C LYS A 71 -24.24 16.42 -12.27
N GLU A 72 -25.11 15.41 -12.17
CA GLU A 72 -24.83 14.24 -11.34
C GLU A 72 -23.64 13.41 -11.88
N LEU A 73 -23.51 13.31 -13.20
CA LEU A 73 -22.37 12.67 -13.85
C LEU A 73 -21.08 13.45 -13.58
N ILE A 74 -21.09 14.75 -13.85
CA ILE A 74 -19.92 15.62 -13.67
C ILE A 74 -19.48 15.66 -12.20
N ASP A 75 -20.42 15.84 -11.27
CA ASP A 75 -20.14 15.85 -9.84
C ASP A 75 -19.56 14.50 -9.39
N LYS A 76 -20.08 13.37 -9.89
CA LYS A 76 -19.57 12.04 -9.53
C LYS A 76 -18.16 11.79 -10.08
N ILE A 77 -17.84 12.25 -11.28
CA ILE A 77 -16.46 12.16 -11.83
C ILE A 77 -15.51 13.02 -11.00
N ASN A 78 -15.93 14.25 -10.67
CA ASN A 78 -15.12 15.20 -9.90
C ASN A 78 -14.82 14.74 -8.46
N GLU A 79 -15.56 13.76 -7.91
CA GLU A 79 -15.20 13.10 -6.64
C GLU A 79 -13.84 12.40 -6.69
N PHE A 80 -13.34 12.04 -7.88
CA PHE A 80 -12.08 11.32 -8.07
C PHE A 80 -10.96 12.17 -8.68
N VAL A 81 -11.27 13.42 -9.09
CA VAL A 81 -10.35 14.32 -9.79
C VAL A 81 -9.78 15.37 -8.83
N ALA A 82 -8.51 15.74 -9.02
CA ALA A 82 -7.85 16.81 -8.30
C ALA A 82 -8.65 18.13 -8.36
N LYS A 83 -8.75 18.83 -7.22
CA LYS A 83 -9.68 19.97 -7.04
C LYS A 83 -9.46 21.10 -8.05
N ASP A 84 -8.22 21.37 -8.41
CA ASP A 84 -7.81 22.41 -9.38
C ASP A 84 -7.99 21.99 -10.85
N GLN A 85 -8.38 20.74 -11.10
CA GLN A 85 -8.55 20.15 -12.44
C GLN A 85 -9.96 19.61 -12.67
N GLN A 86 -10.89 19.89 -11.77
CA GLN A 86 -12.27 19.45 -11.88
C GLN A 86 -12.96 19.99 -13.14
N ILE A 87 -13.83 19.16 -13.70
CA ILE A 87 -14.61 19.50 -14.89
C ILE A 87 -15.74 20.44 -14.50
N SER A 88 -15.83 21.58 -15.18
CA SER A 88 -16.93 22.54 -14.99
C SER A 88 -18.22 22.03 -15.61
N TYR A 89 -19.34 22.16 -14.88
CA TYR A 89 -20.68 21.87 -15.39
C TYR A 89 -21.35 23.14 -15.95
N ASP A 90 -21.87 23.06 -17.18
CA ASP A 90 -22.71 24.10 -17.79
C ASP A 90 -24.17 23.61 -17.89
N SER A 91 -25.09 24.29 -17.21
CA SER A 91 -26.50 23.90 -17.18
C SER A 91 -27.24 24.05 -18.51
N ASN A 92 -26.66 24.73 -19.49
CA ASN A 92 -27.26 24.88 -20.83
C ASN A 92 -26.91 23.72 -21.77
N LYS A 93 -26.10 22.76 -21.31
CA LYS A 93 -25.67 21.60 -22.08
C LYS A 93 -26.17 20.31 -21.44
N THR A 94 -26.31 19.27 -22.26
CA THR A 94 -26.61 17.92 -21.79
C THR A 94 -25.33 17.09 -21.78
N TYR A 95 -25.07 16.40 -20.68
CA TYR A 95 -23.91 15.51 -20.54
C TYR A 95 -24.38 14.07 -20.35
N LEU A 96 -23.91 13.18 -21.22
CA LEU A 96 -24.20 11.74 -21.16
C LEU A 96 -22.91 10.94 -21.11
N PHE A 97 -22.85 9.95 -20.22
CA PHE A 97 -21.75 9.00 -20.16
C PHE A 97 -21.77 8.11 -21.40
N ASN A 98 -20.63 7.98 -22.08
CA ASN A 98 -20.45 7.14 -23.26
C ASN A 98 -19.61 5.92 -22.87
N GLU A 99 -20.29 4.85 -22.41
CA GLU A 99 -19.63 3.63 -21.93
C GLU A 99 -18.79 2.96 -23.02
N ASP A 100 -19.27 2.94 -24.26
CA ASP A 100 -18.61 2.25 -25.39
C ASP A 100 -17.27 2.89 -25.80
N LYS A 101 -17.10 4.20 -25.55
CA LYS A 101 -15.85 4.93 -25.85
C LYS A 101 -14.93 5.06 -24.62
N SER A 102 -15.38 4.61 -23.45
CA SER A 102 -14.63 4.71 -22.21
C SER A 102 -13.78 3.47 -21.94
N THR A 103 -12.71 3.62 -21.16
CA THR A 103 -11.77 2.55 -20.78
C THR A 103 -11.62 2.49 -19.26
N PHE A 104 -11.66 1.28 -18.68
CA PHE A 104 -11.58 1.04 -17.23
C PHE A 104 -10.83 -0.27 -16.94
N GLU A 105 -9.54 -0.34 -17.25
CA GLU A 105 -8.80 -1.60 -17.19
C GLU A 105 -7.46 -1.48 -16.47
N LEU A 106 -6.89 -2.62 -16.11
CA LEU A 106 -5.50 -2.72 -15.65
C LEU A 106 -4.63 -2.99 -16.86
N ASP A 107 -3.62 -2.15 -17.06
CA ASP A 107 -2.49 -2.46 -17.93
C ASP A 107 -1.54 -3.38 -17.16
N ASP A 108 -1.60 -4.68 -17.45
CA ASP A 108 -0.76 -5.68 -16.79
C ASP A 108 0.73 -5.51 -17.10
N TYR A 109 1.09 -4.87 -18.23
CA TYR A 109 2.49 -4.71 -18.64
C TYR A 109 3.18 -3.62 -17.80
N ASP A 110 2.52 -2.47 -17.66
CA ASP A 110 3.04 -1.33 -16.88
C ASP A 110 2.55 -1.33 -15.43
N SER A 111 1.78 -2.35 -15.01
CA SER A 111 1.12 -2.44 -13.70
C SER A 111 0.40 -1.15 -13.34
N LYS A 112 -0.37 -0.58 -14.28
CA LYS A 112 -1.04 0.71 -14.12
C LYS A 112 -2.50 0.64 -14.52
N TYR A 113 -3.38 1.26 -13.75
CA TYR A 113 -4.78 1.39 -14.14
C TYR A 113 -4.99 2.49 -15.19
N ASN A 114 -5.74 2.15 -16.23
CA ASN A 114 -6.21 3.06 -17.26
C ASN A 114 -7.68 3.41 -17.01
N CYS A 115 -7.97 4.69 -16.82
CA CYS A 115 -9.32 5.23 -16.70
C CYS A 115 -9.50 6.39 -17.67
N ILE A 116 -10.25 6.14 -18.75
CA ILE A 116 -10.67 7.15 -19.72
C ILE A 116 -12.18 7.20 -19.67
N ILE A 117 -12.73 8.34 -19.24
CA ILE A 117 -14.17 8.56 -19.18
C ILE A 117 -14.58 9.42 -20.37
N SER A 118 -15.35 8.85 -21.28
CA SER A 118 -15.92 9.56 -22.42
C SER A 118 -17.28 10.15 -22.05
N ILE A 119 -17.44 11.45 -22.26
CA ILE A 119 -18.69 12.18 -22.04
C ILE A 119 -19.13 12.82 -23.35
N SER A 120 -20.34 12.50 -23.77
CA SER A 120 -21.03 13.18 -24.86
C SER A 120 -21.66 14.47 -24.33
N GLU A 121 -21.12 15.61 -24.75
CA GLU A 121 -21.66 16.95 -24.50
C GLU A 121 -22.52 17.36 -25.70
N LYS A 122 -23.82 17.57 -25.47
CA LYS A 122 -24.75 18.03 -26.49
C LYS A 122 -25.27 19.42 -26.15
N ASP A 123 -25.17 20.34 -27.10
CA ASP A 123 -25.88 21.61 -27.09
C ASP A 123 -26.87 21.70 -28.27
N ALA A 124 -27.52 22.85 -28.44
CA ALA A 124 -28.52 23.05 -29.50
C ALA A 124 -27.95 22.95 -30.93
N LYS A 125 -26.63 23.03 -31.11
CA LYS A 125 -25.97 23.17 -32.42
C LYS A 125 -24.90 22.10 -32.68
N SER A 126 -24.47 21.34 -31.68
CA SER A 126 -23.35 20.43 -31.77
C SER A 126 -23.43 19.26 -30.77
N LEU A 127 -22.76 18.17 -31.15
CA LEU A 127 -22.42 17.06 -30.26
C LEU A 127 -20.89 16.99 -30.21
N LYS A 128 -20.33 17.02 -29.01
CA LYS A 128 -18.90 16.89 -28.76
C LYS A 128 -18.67 15.70 -27.85
N VAL A 129 -17.54 15.03 -28.00
CA VAL A 129 -17.12 13.97 -27.09
C VAL A 129 -15.86 14.40 -26.37
N HIS A 130 -15.91 14.38 -25.05
CA HIS A 130 -14.78 14.68 -24.18
C HIS A 130 -14.27 13.37 -23.59
N ASN A 131 -13.04 13.01 -23.90
CA ASN A 131 -12.33 11.90 -23.26
C ASN A 131 -11.49 12.48 -22.12
N ILE A 132 -11.81 12.10 -20.89
CA ILE A 132 -11.08 12.53 -19.70
C ILE A 132 -10.26 11.34 -19.21
N THR A 133 -8.94 11.43 -19.35
CA THR A 133 -7.99 10.51 -18.73
C THR A 133 -7.76 10.95 -17.30
N ILE A 134 -7.98 10.06 -16.33
CA ILE A 134 -7.66 10.30 -14.92
C ILE A 134 -6.35 9.59 -14.58
N ASP A 135 -5.26 10.35 -14.54
CA ASP A 135 -3.92 9.89 -14.23
C ASP A 135 -3.81 9.41 -12.78
N ASN A 136 -3.09 8.29 -12.59
CA ASN A 136 -2.82 7.64 -11.29
C ASN A 136 -4.07 7.14 -10.55
N ILE A 137 -5.18 6.94 -11.26
CA ILE A 137 -6.36 6.30 -10.67
C ILE A 137 -6.00 4.92 -10.09
N GLY A 138 -6.58 4.56 -8.94
CA GLY A 138 -6.37 3.26 -8.31
C GLY A 138 -4.92 2.94 -7.93
N TYR A 139 -4.01 3.92 -8.01
CA TYR A 139 -2.58 3.74 -7.78
C TYR A 139 -2.29 3.09 -6.42
N ASN A 140 -3.01 3.45 -5.35
CA ASN A 140 -2.79 2.86 -4.02
C ASN A 140 -3.11 1.36 -3.93
N ASN A 141 -3.85 0.80 -4.90
CA ASN A 141 -4.21 -0.62 -4.93
C ASN A 141 -3.18 -1.50 -5.68
N LEU A 142 -2.03 -0.93 -6.01
CA LEU A 142 -0.92 -1.61 -6.65
C LEU A 142 0.22 -1.75 -5.65
N GLU A 143 1.08 -2.75 -5.88
CA GLU A 143 2.33 -2.90 -5.14
C GLU A 143 3.34 -1.89 -5.70
N HIS A 144 4.03 -1.16 -4.82
CA HIS A 144 5.03 -0.14 -5.19
C HIS A 144 6.32 -0.40 -4.42
N ASP A 145 7.46 -0.23 -5.09
CA ASP A 145 8.78 -0.33 -4.44
C ASP A 145 9.09 0.88 -3.55
N GLU A 146 8.49 2.04 -3.85
CA GLU A 146 8.61 3.24 -3.02
C GLU A 146 7.44 3.30 -2.02
N HIS A 147 7.78 3.37 -0.73
CA HIS A 147 6.79 3.36 0.36
C HIS A 147 6.63 4.72 1.05
N GLU A 148 7.59 5.64 0.86
CA GLU A 148 7.56 6.99 1.40
C GLU A 148 6.78 7.94 0.47
N PHE A 149 5.63 8.44 0.93
CA PHE A 149 4.83 9.43 0.18
C PHE A 149 4.72 10.77 0.91
N SER A 150 4.18 11.77 0.22
CA SER A 150 3.97 13.12 0.73
C SER A 150 3.16 13.11 2.05
N LYS A 151 3.56 13.99 2.98
CA LYS A 151 3.14 14.06 4.40
C LYS A 151 1.63 14.22 4.68
N LEU A 152 0.74 14.27 3.68
CA LEU A 152 -0.52 15.00 3.80
C LEU A 152 -1.83 14.32 3.37
N GLU A 153 -1.88 13.05 2.98
CA GLU A 153 -3.12 12.52 2.39
C GLU A 153 -3.79 11.38 3.16
N LYS A 154 -5.13 11.43 3.21
CA LYS A 154 -5.94 10.26 3.55
C LYS A 154 -5.71 9.22 2.47
N VAL A 155 -5.22 8.05 2.85
CA VAL A 155 -4.94 6.99 1.88
C VAL A 155 -6.15 6.08 1.77
N TYR A 156 -6.75 6.06 0.58
CA TYR A 156 -7.85 5.15 0.26
C TYR A 156 -7.28 3.90 -0.40
N PHE A 157 -7.83 2.75 -0.01
CA PHE A 157 -7.60 1.47 -0.65
C PHE A 157 -8.93 0.77 -0.90
N TRP A 158 -8.92 -0.13 -1.88
CA TRP A 158 -9.97 -1.11 -2.08
C TRP A 158 -11.35 -0.48 -2.22
N ASP A 159 -11.47 0.57 -3.05
CA ASP A 159 -12.70 1.34 -3.19
C ASP A 159 -13.16 2.04 -1.90
N GLY A 160 -12.21 2.42 -1.05
CA GLY A 160 -12.48 3.05 0.25
C GLY A 160 -13.03 2.09 1.30
N GLN A 161 -12.86 0.77 1.11
CA GLN A 161 -13.08 -0.22 2.18
C GLN A 161 -12.09 -0.01 3.32
N LEU A 162 -10.86 0.40 3.01
CA LEU A 162 -9.86 0.80 3.98
C LEU A 162 -9.42 2.24 3.69
N ILE A 163 -9.45 3.08 4.73
CA ILE A 163 -8.97 4.46 4.69
C ILE A 163 -8.05 4.65 5.90
N ILE A 164 -6.80 5.05 5.68
CA ILE A 164 -5.82 5.27 6.74
C ILE A 164 -5.18 6.64 6.53
N ASP A 165 -5.10 7.47 7.58
CA ASP A 165 -4.27 8.67 7.52
C ASP A 165 -2.79 8.26 7.57
N GLY A 166 -2.00 8.65 6.57
CA GLY A 166 -0.58 8.29 6.50
C GLY A 166 0.33 9.02 7.49
N TYR A 167 -0.20 9.91 8.34
CA TYR A 167 0.62 10.80 9.17
C TYR A 167 0.04 11.02 10.57
N ILE A 168 0.89 10.90 11.58
CA ILE A 168 0.56 11.23 12.97
C ILE A 168 0.53 12.75 13.10
N ASN A 169 -0.61 13.32 13.47
CA ASN A 169 -0.75 14.77 13.65
C ASN A 169 -0.60 15.23 15.11
N ASP A 170 -0.90 14.36 16.09
CA ASP A 170 -0.83 14.68 17.52
C ASP A 170 0.64 14.79 18.00
N PRO A 171 1.14 15.98 18.39
CA PRO A 171 2.52 16.17 18.83
C PRO A 171 2.90 15.39 20.07
N GLU A 172 1.94 15.05 20.95
CA GLU A 172 2.24 14.22 22.11
C GLU A 172 2.49 12.77 21.70
N ILE A 173 1.72 12.25 20.75
CA ILE A 173 1.89 10.88 20.27
C ILE A 173 3.25 10.72 19.59
N LYS A 174 3.65 11.68 18.74
CA LYS A 174 4.96 11.67 18.07
C LYS A 174 6.13 11.46 19.02
N LYS A 175 6.01 11.96 20.26
CA LYS A 175 7.05 11.94 21.29
C LYS A 175 6.89 10.85 22.34
N LYS A 176 5.79 10.10 22.32
CA LYS A 176 5.45 9.08 23.34
C LYS A 176 5.41 7.67 22.77
N VAL A 177 5.16 7.54 21.48
CA VAL A 177 5.05 6.26 20.79
C VAL A 177 6.18 6.21 19.77
N SER A 178 7.01 5.18 19.82
CA SER A 178 7.98 4.87 18.78
C SER A 178 7.39 3.87 17.77
N ALA A 179 7.91 3.86 16.54
CA ALA A 179 7.49 2.90 15.53
C ALA A 179 7.76 1.45 15.99
N ALA A 180 8.89 1.21 16.67
CA ALA A 180 9.27 -0.09 17.22
C ALA A 180 8.28 -0.62 18.26
N ASP A 181 7.86 0.22 19.22
CA ASP A 181 6.87 -0.15 20.24
C ASP A 181 5.50 -0.46 19.64
N LEU A 182 5.10 0.29 18.60
CA LEU A 182 3.88 0.00 17.87
C LEU A 182 3.98 -1.37 17.17
N TYR A 183 5.08 -1.63 16.47
CA TYR A 183 5.30 -2.89 15.76
C TYR A 183 5.24 -4.11 16.68
N GLU A 184 5.90 -4.05 17.84
CA GLU A 184 5.87 -5.13 18.84
C GLU A 184 4.44 -5.46 19.29
N LYS A 185 3.55 -4.46 19.35
CA LYS A 185 2.15 -4.68 19.74
C LYS A 185 1.29 -5.27 18.62
N ILE A 186 1.68 -5.10 17.35
CA ILE A 186 0.88 -5.52 16.19
C ILE A 186 1.40 -6.79 15.51
N SER A 187 2.68 -7.16 15.65
CA SER A 187 3.33 -8.20 14.82
C SER A 187 2.60 -9.55 14.81
N ASP A 188 2.00 -9.94 15.93
CA ASP A 188 1.35 -11.25 16.11
C ASP A 188 -0.18 -11.15 16.14
N LYS A 189 -0.73 -10.03 15.65
CA LYS A 189 -2.16 -9.71 15.69
C LYS A 189 -2.84 -9.91 14.35
N THR A 190 -4.15 -10.15 14.37
CA THR A 190 -4.95 -10.21 13.13
C THR A 190 -5.02 -8.84 12.47
N PHE A 191 -5.38 -8.80 11.19
CA PHE A 191 -5.55 -7.55 10.44
C PHE A 191 -6.43 -6.53 11.20
N GLU A 192 -7.60 -6.96 11.69
CA GLU A 192 -8.55 -6.12 12.42
C GLU A 192 -7.98 -5.62 13.75
N GLU A 193 -7.22 -6.45 14.45
CA GLU A 193 -6.55 -6.05 15.68
C GLU A 193 -5.42 -5.04 15.40
N GLN A 194 -4.63 -5.26 14.33
CA GLN A 194 -3.55 -4.35 13.95
C GLN A 194 -4.09 -2.96 13.62
N ILE A 195 -5.14 -2.86 12.77
CA ILE A 195 -5.72 -1.55 12.42
C ILE A 195 -6.30 -0.82 13.63
N GLN A 196 -6.84 -1.56 14.60
CA GLN A 196 -7.39 -0.98 15.83
C GLN A 196 -6.28 -0.47 16.76
N ILE A 197 -5.22 -1.25 16.96
CA ILE A 197 -4.05 -0.83 17.76
C ILE A 197 -3.38 0.39 17.13
N ILE A 198 -3.18 0.38 15.80
CA ILE A 198 -2.63 1.51 15.05
C ILE A 198 -3.49 2.76 15.28
N ARG A 199 -4.82 2.67 15.09
CA ARG A 199 -5.75 3.79 15.32
C ARG A 199 -5.59 4.36 16.74
N ASP A 200 -5.58 3.49 17.74
CA ASP A 200 -5.60 3.89 19.15
C ASP A 200 -4.26 4.49 19.62
N MET A 201 -3.13 3.89 19.19
CA MET A 201 -1.80 4.34 19.59
C MET A 201 -1.35 5.58 18.82
N CYS A 202 -1.58 5.62 17.50
CA CYS A 202 -1.17 6.74 16.66
C CYS A 202 -2.17 7.90 16.70
N LYS A 203 -3.39 7.68 17.22
CA LYS A 203 -4.52 8.63 17.17
C LYS A 203 -4.77 9.18 15.76
N ILE A 204 -4.64 8.32 14.77
CA ILE A 204 -4.93 8.63 13.36
C ILE A 204 -6.32 8.13 12.99
N ASN A 205 -6.92 8.67 11.93
CA ASN A 205 -8.13 8.09 11.38
C ASN A 205 -7.79 6.78 10.66
N VAL A 206 -8.51 5.72 11.04
CA VAL A 206 -8.52 4.45 10.31
C VAL A 206 -9.98 4.07 10.15
N GLU A 207 -10.49 4.05 8.93
CA GLU A 207 -11.85 3.56 8.64
C GLU A 207 -11.72 2.22 7.92
N PHE A 208 -12.41 1.20 8.43
CA PHE A 208 -12.47 -0.10 7.79
C PHE A 208 -13.91 -0.57 7.68
N LYS A 209 -14.31 -0.93 6.46
CA LYS A 209 -15.62 -1.49 6.13
C LYS A 209 -15.39 -2.86 5.47
N PRO A 210 -15.53 -3.95 6.25
CA PRO A 210 -15.30 -5.29 5.70
C PRO A 210 -16.32 -5.60 4.60
N ASP A 211 -15.85 -6.31 3.58
CA ASP A 211 -16.68 -6.91 2.53
C ASP A 211 -16.73 -8.42 2.76
N ASP A 212 -17.94 -8.95 2.95
CA ASP A 212 -18.16 -10.37 3.23
C ASP A 212 -17.64 -11.30 2.13
N ASN A 213 -17.33 -10.78 0.93
CA ASN A 213 -16.73 -11.54 -0.16
C ASN A 213 -15.21 -11.72 -0.03
N TYR A 214 -14.56 -11.05 0.92
CA TYR A 214 -13.11 -11.04 1.09
C TYR A 214 -12.70 -11.51 2.49
N ASP A 215 -11.52 -12.13 2.54
CA ASP A 215 -10.76 -12.35 3.77
C ASP A 215 -9.60 -11.35 3.80
N TYR A 216 -9.23 -10.86 4.99
CA TYR A 216 -8.22 -9.82 5.19
C TYR A 216 -7.05 -10.34 6.04
N TYR A 217 -5.84 -9.89 5.70
CA TYR A 217 -4.60 -10.40 6.27
C TYR A 217 -3.60 -9.27 6.48
N SER A 218 -2.79 -9.39 7.52
CA SER A 218 -1.54 -8.64 7.64
C SER A 218 -0.41 -9.47 7.07
N ASP A 219 0.44 -8.83 6.26
CA ASP A 219 1.61 -9.47 5.66
C ASP A 219 2.83 -9.29 6.59
N VAL A 220 3.70 -10.29 6.60
CA VAL A 220 4.97 -10.31 7.34
C VAL A 220 5.94 -9.23 6.87
N ALA A 221 5.70 -8.64 5.69
CA ALA A 221 6.43 -7.49 5.18
C ALA A 221 6.16 -6.20 5.99
N THR A 222 5.18 -6.17 6.89
CA THR A 222 5.01 -5.07 7.85
C THR A 222 6.26 -4.98 8.75
N HIS A 223 6.90 -3.81 8.78
CA HIS A 223 8.13 -3.57 9.54
C HIS A 223 8.27 -2.07 9.88
N THR A 224 9.29 -1.73 10.66
CA THR A 224 9.51 -0.35 11.12
C THR A 224 10.76 0.26 10.51
N HIS A 225 10.66 1.54 10.20
CA HIS A 225 11.80 2.43 10.08
C HIS A 225 11.85 3.33 11.33
N GLU A 226 12.90 4.13 11.48
CA GLU A 226 13.08 5.00 12.66
C GLU A 226 11.90 5.97 12.87
N LYS A 227 11.36 6.52 11.76
CA LYS A 227 10.33 7.58 11.78
C LYS A 227 9.01 7.16 11.15
N SER A 228 8.89 5.91 10.74
CA SER A 228 7.68 5.37 10.14
C SER A 228 7.44 3.90 10.48
N LEU A 229 6.17 3.50 10.45
CA LEU A 229 5.78 2.10 10.40
C LEU A 229 5.35 1.80 8.96
N HIS A 230 6.09 0.93 8.29
CA HIS A 230 5.68 0.37 7.01
C HIS A 230 4.67 -0.76 7.24
N TYR A 231 3.42 -0.57 6.83
CA TYR A 231 2.42 -1.64 6.89
C TYR A 231 2.20 -2.27 5.52
N THR A 232 2.00 -3.58 5.52
CA THR A 232 1.54 -4.31 4.33
C THR A 232 0.30 -5.12 4.70
N PHE A 233 -0.81 -4.78 4.05
CA PHE A 233 -2.08 -5.47 4.21
C PHE A 233 -2.47 -6.17 2.92
N SER A 234 -3.19 -7.27 3.06
CA SER A 234 -3.68 -8.04 1.94
C SER A 234 -5.15 -8.35 2.11
N ARG A 235 -5.86 -8.48 0.99
CA ARG A 235 -7.17 -9.13 0.97
C ARG A 235 -7.20 -10.23 -0.08
N SER A 236 -8.09 -11.19 0.09
CA SER A 236 -8.31 -12.28 -0.87
C SER A 236 -9.78 -12.51 -1.05
N LYS A 237 -10.24 -12.64 -2.29
CA LYS A 237 -11.64 -12.99 -2.55
C LYS A 237 -11.88 -14.43 -2.09
N LYS A 238 -12.92 -14.65 -1.28
CA LYS A 238 -13.27 -15.98 -0.76
C LYS A 238 -13.40 -16.99 -1.91
N GLY A 239 -12.68 -18.11 -1.76
CA GLY A 239 -12.62 -19.17 -2.77
C GLY A 239 -11.63 -18.92 -3.92
N VAL A 240 -10.86 -17.82 -3.91
CA VAL A 240 -9.82 -17.53 -4.90
C VAL A 240 -8.51 -17.28 -4.16
N PHE A 241 -7.48 -18.10 -4.37
CA PHE A 241 -6.18 -17.92 -3.72
C PHE A 241 -5.31 -16.91 -4.49
N LYS A 242 -5.76 -15.64 -4.54
CA LYS A 242 -4.99 -14.50 -5.04
C LYS A 242 -5.04 -13.39 -3.99
N LEU A 243 -3.87 -12.92 -3.57
CA LEU A 243 -3.75 -11.81 -2.64
C LEU A 243 -3.66 -10.49 -3.41
N GLU A 244 -4.52 -9.55 -3.05
CA GLU A 244 -4.42 -8.15 -3.44
C GLU A 244 -3.72 -7.42 -2.29
N LYS A 245 -2.45 -7.06 -2.50
CA LYS A 245 -1.62 -6.42 -1.49
C LYS A 245 -1.66 -4.90 -1.62
N VAL A 246 -1.60 -4.21 -0.49
CA VAL A 246 -1.42 -2.77 -0.39
C VAL A 246 -0.40 -2.49 0.69
N SER A 247 0.48 -1.52 0.45
CA SER A 247 1.50 -1.14 1.43
C SER A 247 1.80 0.35 1.40
N ARG A 248 2.00 0.93 2.60
CA ARG A 248 2.33 2.34 2.83
C ARG A 248 2.97 2.51 4.21
N ASP A 249 3.51 3.70 4.41
CA ASP A 249 4.06 4.14 5.67
C ASP A 249 3.08 5.00 6.48
N ILE A 250 3.00 4.72 7.78
CA ILE A 250 2.50 5.69 8.77
C ILE A 250 3.72 6.46 9.24
N GLN A 251 3.75 7.76 8.97
CA GLN A 251 4.90 8.62 9.27
C GLN A 251 4.62 9.56 10.44
N GLY A 252 5.70 10.21 10.92
CA GLY A 252 5.62 11.33 11.85
C GLY A 252 6.06 11.00 13.27
N PHE A 253 6.53 9.79 13.53
CA PHE A 253 7.19 9.44 14.79
C PHE A 253 8.45 10.32 14.97
N GLU A 254 8.64 10.87 16.16
CA GLU A 254 9.87 11.60 16.52
C GLU A 254 10.84 10.64 17.23
N ILE A 255 12.14 10.84 17.00
CA ILE A 255 13.17 10.13 17.74
C ILE A 255 13.14 10.62 19.19
N ILE A 256 12.84 9.73 20.13
CA ILE A 256 12.83 10.05 21.56
C ILE A 256 14.27 9.89 22.09
N SER A 257 15.00 10.99 22.27
CA SER A 257 16.46 10.99 22.46
C SER A 257 17.01 10.12 23.60
N LYS A 258 16.20 9.82 24.63
CA LYS A 258 16.59 8.98 25.79
C LYS A 258 15.97 7.60 25.79
N GLU A 259 15.22 7.27 24.74
CA GLU A 259 14.66 5.94 24.58
C GLU A 259 15.77 4.98 24.19
N TRP A 260 15.70 3.80 24.80
CA TRP A 260 16.55 2.69 24.46
C TRP A 260 16.17 2.18 23.07
N VAL A 261 17.12 2.09 22.15
CA VAL A 261 16.86 1.69 20.75
C VAL A 261 16.60 0.19 20.56
N GLY A 262 16.48 -0.57 21.65
CA GLY A 262 16.30 -2.03 21.59
C GLY A 262 17.60 -2.80 21.35
N ILE A 263 18.76 -2.14 21.46
CA ILE A 263 20.07 -2.70 21.09
C ILE A 263 21.01 -2.69 22.28
N TYR A 264 21.84 -3.73 22.36
CA TYR A 264 22.96 -3.84 23.29
C TYR A 264 24.30 -3.77 22.56
N ALA A 265 25.22 -3.00 23.13
CA ALA A 265 26.64 -3.05 22.83
C ALA A 265 27.34 -4.04 23.78
N SER A 266 28.65 -4.20 23.58
CA SER A 266 29.49 -5.13 24.34
C SER A 266 29.31 -4.98 25.85
N GLY A 267 29.20 -6.09 26.58
CA GLY A 267 29.00 -6.07 28.03
C GLY A 267 27.60 -5.62 28.47
N GLY A 268 26.61 -5.69 27.58
CA GLY A 268 25.21 -5.40 27.89
C GLY A 268 24.88 -3.91 28.01
N GLN A 269 25.72 -3.02 27.47
CA GLN A 269 25.42 -1.58 27.46
C GLN A 269 24.23 -1.31 26.53
N ARG A 270 23.19 -0.67 27.06
CA ARG A 270 22.05 -0.19 26.25
C ARG A 270 22.49 1.00 25.40
N ILE A 271 22.18 0.96 24.11
CA ILE A 271 22.34 2.11 23.21
C ILE A 271 21.08 2.98 23.33
N LEU A 272 21.26 4.30 23.44
CA LEU A 272 20.16 5.26 23.45
C LEU A 272 20.09 6.00 22.11
N ASN A 273 18.92 6.51 21.75
CA ASN A 273 18.72 7.29 20.52
C ASN A 273 19.69 8.46 20.38
N GLU A 274 19.99 9.18 21.47
CA GLU A 274 20.96 10.29 21.46
C GLU A 274 22.40 9.87 21.14
N ASP A 275 22.71 8.59 21.36
CA ASP A 275 24.00 8.00 21.03
C ASP A 275 24.07 7.59 19.55
N VAL A 276 23.03 7.76 18.73
CA VAL A 276 23.04 7.39 17.31
C VAL A 276 23.26 8.64 16.43
N GLU A 277 24.04 8.48 15.34
CA GLU A 277 24.23 9.51 14.31
C GLU A 277 22.89 9.73 13.59
N ASP A 278 22.51 11.01 13.36
CA ASP A 278 21.30 11.32 12.59
C ASP A 278 21.42 10.64 11.23
N GLN A 279 20.54 9.67 10.97
CA GLN A 279 20.70 8.74 9.87
C GLN A 279 20.38 9.42 8.55
N SER A 280 21.42 9.91 7.87
CA SER A 280 21.30 10.44 6.51
C SER A 280 22.05 9.63 5.45
N GLU A 281 22.63 8.47 5.77
CA GLU A 281 23.51 7.80 4.81
C GLU A 281 23.29 6.27 4.69
N ASN A 282 22.89 5.88 3.47
CA ASN A 282 23.03 4.57 2.83
C ASN A 282 22.11 3.42 3.27
N HIS A 283 20.82 3.53 2.92
CA HIS A 283 20.02 2.36 2.57
C HIS A 283 20.49 1.79 1.23
N ASN A 284 21.60 1.04 1.24
CA ASN A 284 22.07 0.35 0.04
C ASN A 284 21.20 -0.87 -0.22
N TRP A 285 20.18 -0.70 -1.06
CA TRP A 285 19.33 -1.77 -1.58
C TRP A 285 20.04 -2.65 -2.64
N THR A 286 21.23 -2.23 -3.10
CA THR A 286 21.93 -2.85 -4.23
C THR A 286 23.20 -3.56 -3.79
N GLY A 287 23.52 -4.68 -4.47
CA GLY A 287 24.51 -5.71 -4.11
C GLY A 287 25.99 -5.30 -4.07
N GLN A 288 26.29 -4.13 -3.52
CA GLN A 288 27.62 -3.68 -3.19
C GLN A 288 28.04 -4.20 -1.81
N ASP A 289 29.34 -4.50 -1.66
CA ASP A 289 29.90 -4.87 -0.37
C ASP A 289 29.72 -3.71 0.64
N VAL A 290 29.15 -4.02 1.80
CA VAL A 290 28.90 -3.04 2.87
C VAL A 290 30.06 -3.04 3.86
N LYS A 291 30.61 -1.86 4.14
CA LYS A 291 31.61 -1.70 5.20
C LYS A 291 30.93 -1.44 6.55
N LEU A 292 31.25 -2.27 7.53
CA LEU A 292 30.82 -2.12 8.92
C LEU A 292 32.07 -2.12 9.79
N GLY A 293 32.61 -0.94 10.11
CA GLY A 293 33.90 -0.80 10.79
C GLY A 293 35.02 -1.55 10.07
N SER A 294 35.61 -2.55 10.73
CA SER A 294 36.66 -3.42 10.18
C SER A 294 36.13 -4.57 9.31
N PHE A 295 34.81 -4.80 9.30
CA PHE A 295 34.19 -5.84 8.49
C PHE A 295 33.84 -5.35 7.08
N THR A 296 33.94 -6.28 6.12
CA THR A 296 33.36 -6.12 4.79
C THR A 296 32.35 -7.22 4.56
N ILE A 297 31.08 -6.83 4.45
CA ILE A 297 29.95 -7.75 4.32
C ILE A 297 29.57 -7.85 2.86
N LYS A 298 29.56 -9.07 2.32
CA LYS A 298 29.02 -9.34 0.99
C LYS A 298 27.52 -9.63 1.12
N PRO A 299 26.64 -8.91 0.41
CA PRO A 299 25.17 -8.98 0.59
C PRO A 299 24.52 -10.23 -0.04
N VAL A 300 25.17 -11.40 0.10
CA VAL A 300 24.72 -12.68 -0.48
C VAL A 300 24.94 -13.82 0.52
N ALA A 301 23.94 -14.70 0.65
CA ALA A 301 24.02 -15.92 1.43
C ALA A 301 25.14 -16.86 0.91
N ASN A 302 25.91 -17.45 1.82
CA ASN A 302 26.90 -18.47 1.50
C ASN A 302 26.23 -19.85 1.30
N ASP A 303 27.00 -20.90 1.08
CA ASP A 303 26.44 -22.23 0.82
C ASP A 303 25.60 -22.79 1.98
N GLU A 304 25.90 -22.46 3.23
CA GLU A 304 25.03 -22.83 4.37
C GLU A 304 23.78 -21.95 4.43
N GLY A 305 23.90 -20.65 4.17
CA GLY A 305 22.75 -19.73 4.09
C GLY A 305 21.76 -20.12 2.99
N LYS A 306 22.25 -20.59 1.84
CA LYS A 306 21.41 -21.03 0.70
C LYS A 306 20.55 -22.27 1.02
N LYS A 307 20.91 -23.07 2.02
CA LYS A 307 20.19 -24.29 2.44
C LYS A 307 18.96 -24.01 3.32
N ILE A 308 18.79 -22.77 3.77
CA ILE A 308 17.67 -22.38 4.63
C ILE A 308 16.97 -21.14 4.07
N SER A 309 15.71 -20.94 4.43
CA SER A 309 15.00 -19.70 4.14
C SER A 309 15.49 -18.57 5.05
N SER A 310 15.37 -17.33 4.57
CA SER A 310 15.61 -16.12 5.37
C SER A 310 14.73 -16.09 6.62
N ASN A 311 13.47 -16.54 6.54
CA ASN A 311 12.58 -16.70 7.70
C ASN A 311 13.19 -17.61 8.76
N LYS A 312 13.71 -18.78 8.33
CA LYS A 312 14.33 -19.72 9.26
C LYS A 312 15.61 -19.16 9.87
N PHE A 313 16.41 -18.46 9.06
CA PHE A 313 17.60 -17.77 9.54
C PHE A 313 17.25 -16.71 10.60
N ASN A 314 16.23 -15.88 10.36
CA ASN A 314 15.80 -14.83 11.29
C ASN A 314 15.36 -15.42 12.64
N GLU A 315 14.58 -16.50 12.64
CA GLU A 315 14.22 -17.23 13.86
C GLU A 315 15.45 -17.71 14.64
N LEU A 316 16.43 -18.31 13.94
CA LEU A 316 17.65 -18.82 14.57
C LEU A 316 18.52 -17.68 15.10
N LEU A 317 18.60 -16.55 14.39
CA LEU A 317 19.34 -15.37 14.80
C LEU A 317 18.74 -14.75 16.06
N LYS A 318 17.42 -14.55 16.11
CA LYS A 318 16.71 -14.04 17.29
C LYS A 318 16.93 -14.93 18.51
N LYS A 319 16.81 -16.24 18.33
CA LYS A 319 17.08 -17.21 19.39
C LYS A 319 18.53 -17.15 19.88
N HIS A 320 19.51 -17.10 18.97
CA HIS A 320 20.92 -17.04 19.32
C HIS A 320 21.28 -15.72 20.02
N ASP A 321 20.70 -14.61 19.59
CA ASP A 321 20.85 -13.30 20.21
C ASP A 321 20.42 -13.31 21.69
N GLU A 322 19.24 -13.85 21.98
CA GLU A 322 18.73 -14.02 23.35
C GLU A 322 19.59 -14.98 24.18
N GLU A 323 19.95 -16.15 23.64
CA GLU A 323 20.79 -17.15 24.34
C GLU A 323 22.19 -16.63 24.67
N LYS A 324 22.68 -15.67 23.89
CA LYS A 324 24.00 -15.07 24.05
C LYS A 324 23.95 -13.69 24.71
N ASN A 325 22.80 -13.31 25.28
CA ASN A 325 22.62 -12.04 25.98
C ASN A 325 23.08 -10.84 25.13
N HIS A 326 22.78 -10.90 23.84
CA HIS A 326 23.08 -9.85 22.86
C HIS A 326 24.58 -9.53 22.67
N GLU A 327 25.49 -10.45 23.02
CA GLU A 327 26.93 -10.20 22.90
C GLU A 327 27.36 -10.09 21.42
N PRO A 328 27.88 -8.92 20.97
CA PRO A 328 28.15 -8.66 19.55
C PRO A 328 29.11 -9.65 18.90
N GLU A 329 30.11 -10.13 19.64
CA GLU A 329 31.06 -11.15 19.17
C GLU A 329 30.35 -12.45 18.79
N GLU A 330 29.41 -12.90 19.62
CA GLU A 330 28.69 -14.15 19.39
C GLU A 330 27.68 -14.01 18.26
N ILE A 331 27.05 -12.83 18.12
CA ILE A 331 26.12 -12.52 17.02
C ILE A 331 26.86 -12.52 15.68
N ILE A 332 27.97 -11.79 15.54
CA ILE A 332 28.70 -11.73 14.25
C ILE A 332 29.29 -13.09 13.85
N LYS A 333 29.75 -13.90 14.82
CA LYS A 333 30.19 -15.28 14.57
C LYS A 333 29.04 -16.14 14.05
N PHE A 334 27.83 -15.96 14.59
CA PHE A 334 26.66 -16.68 14.11
C PHE A 334 26.29 -16.26 12.68
N ILE A 335 26.19 -14.97 12.41
CA ILE A 335 25.84 -14.43 11.08
C ILE A 335 26.85 -14.93 10.02
N LYS A 336 28.15 -14.93 10.35
CA LYS A 336 29.23 -15.43 9.50
C LYS A 336 29.08 -16.88 9.04
N LYS A 337 28.32 -17.71 9.76
CA LYS A 337 28.05 -19.09 9.33
C LYS A 337 27.22 -19.15 8.06
N TYR A 338 26.38 -18.14 7.81
CA TYR A 338 25.39 -18.12 6.73
C TYR A 338 25.65 -17.03 5.68
N ILE A 339 26.48 -16.03 6.01
CA ILE A 339 26.76 -14.87 5.14
C ILE A 339 28.27 -14.70 5.00
N ASN A 340 28.71 -14.29 3.81
CA ASN A 340 30.12 -14.02 3.53
C ASN A 340 30.54 -12.67 4.15
N ILE A 341 31.18 -12.70 5.31
CA ILE A 341 31.72 -11.52 5.99
C ILE A 341 33.23 -11.66 6.13
N GLN A 342 33.97 -10.71 5.54
CA GLN A 342 35.42 -10.57 5.70
C GLN A 342 35.77 -9.71 6.92
N GLY A 343 36.93 -9.95 7.51
CA GLY A 343 37.36 -9.34 8.78
C GLY A 343 37.17 -10.31 9.96
N GLU A 344 37.68 -9.97 11.14
CA GLU A 344 37.54 -10.77 12.36
C GLU A 344 37.14 -9.86 13.52
N PHE A 345 36.30 -10.38 14.42
CA PHE A 345 36.02 -9.68 15.66
C PHE A 345 37.27 -9.76 16.53
N LYS A 346 37.84 -8.60 16.87
CA LYS A 346 39.01 -8.52 17.72
C LYS A 346 38.66 -7.70 18.96
N SER A 347 39.04 -8.19 20.14
CA SER A 347 38.79 -7.48 21.40
C SER A 347 39.44 -6.10 21.44
N ASP A 348 40.56 -5.94 20.74
CA ASP A 348 41.33 -4.69 20.60
C ASP A 348 40.99 -3.91 19.32
N ASP A 349 39.90 -4.25 18.61
CA ASP A 349 39.45 -3.48 17.45
C ASP A 349 39.19 -2.02 17.87
N ILE A 350 39.58 -1.08 17.00
CA ILE A 350 39.29 0.35 17.18
C ILE A 350 37.80 0.62 17.06
N TYR A 351 37.05 -0.31 16.48
CA TYR A 351 35.60 -0.24 16.38
C TYR A 351 34.92 -1.01 17.52
N GLU A 352 33.78 -0.48 17.93
CA GLU A 352 32.78 -1.17 18.74
C GLU A 352 31.56 -1.46 17.86
N TYR A 353 30.90 -2.60 18.09
CA TYR A 353 29.76 -3.06 17.29
C TYR A 353 28.56 -3.35 18.17
N ALA A 354 27.38 -3.23 17.58
CA ALA A 354 26.12 -3.66 18.14
C ALA A 354 25.19 -4.12 17.01
N PHE A 355 24.30 -5.08 17.26
CA PHE A 355 23.45 -5.66 16.23
C PHE A 355 21.99 -5.50 16.63
N ASN A 356 21.19 -4.89 15.76
CA ASN A 356 19.75 -4.72 15.99
C ASN A 356 18.99 -5.92 15.43
N VAL A 357 19.13 -7.05 16.12
CA VAL A 357 18.45 -8.30 15.75
C VAL A 357 16.93 -8.16 15.86
N LYS A 358 16.46 -7.31 16.80
CA LYS A 358 15.03 -7.06 17.02
C LYS A 358 14.34 -6.49 15.78
N THR A 359 14.94 -5.50 15.12
CA THR A 359 14.36 -4.83 13.93
C THR A 359 14.73 -5.52 12.61
N SER A 360 15.72 -6.40 12.62
CA SER A 360 16.10 -7.18 11.43
C SER A 360 14.95 -8.11 11.00
N HIS A 361 14.66 -8.15 9.71
CA HIS A 361 13.45 -8.80 9.18
C HIS A 361 13.66 -9.38 7.77
N THR A 362 12.63 -10.03 7.23
CA THR A 362 12.67 -10.78 5.97
C THR A 362 11.68 -10.22 4.97
N HIS A 363 12.11 -9.97 3.73
CA HIS A 363 11.21 -9.66 2.62
C HIS A 363 10.90 -10.96 1.83
N GLY A 364 10.13 -11.87 2.44
CA GLY A 364 9.89 -13.21 1.90
C GLY A 364 11.08 -14.17 2.12
N THR A 365 11.01 -15.38 1.54
CA THR A 365 11.92 -16.50 1.90
C THR A 365 13.35 -16.39 1.38
N SER A 366 13.60 -15.48 0.42
CA SER A 366 14.86 -15.37 -0.32
C SER A 366 15.68 -14.12 0.05
N ASN A 367 15.16 -13.27 0.94
CA ASN A 367 15.73 -11.97 1.27
C ASN A 367 15.67 -11.72 2.79
N PHE A 368 16.79 -11.28 3.36
CA PHE A 368 16.90 -10.89 4.76
C PHE A 368 17.56 -9.51 4.88
N HIS A 369 16.94 -8.62 5.64
CA HIS A 369 17.43 -7.28 5.91
C HIS A 369 17.89 -7.19 7.37
N PHE A 370 19.18 -6.93 7.59
CA PHE A 370 19.74 -6.77 8.93
C PHE A 370 20.32 -5.39 9.19
N TYR A 371 20.24 -4.99 10.45
CA TYR A 371 20.70 -3.69 10.94
C TYR A 371 21.82 -3.88 11.96
N ALA A 372 22.93 -3.19 11.76
CA ALA A 372 24.08 -3.22 12.65
C ALA A 372 24.60 -1.80 12.89
N TYR A 373 25.20 -1.58 14.05
CA TYR A 373 25.73 -0.30 14.46
C TYR A 373 27.21 -0.45 14.74
N TYR A 374 27.98 0.59 14.43
CA TYR A 374 29.39 0.65 14.76
C TYR A 374 29.83 2.06 15.14
N ARG A 375 30.86 2.16 15.97
CA ARG A 375 31.54 3.44 16.26
C ARG A 375 33.02 3.23 16.47
N GLU A 376 33.82 4.26 16.20
CA GLU A 376 35.25 4.23 16.50
C GLU A 376 35.47 4.66 17.96
N LYS A 377 36.04 3.75 18.77
CA LYS A 377 36.36 3.97 20.18
C LYS A 377 37.23 5.21 20.34
N GLY A 378 36.79 6.13 21.20
CA GLY A 378 37.56 7.34 21.55
C GLY A 378 37.56 8.45 20.50
N LYS A 379 36.95 8.28 19.32
CA LYS A 379 36.79 9.35 18.31
C LYS A 379 35.34 9.78 18.09
N ASN A 380 34.45 8.81 17.91
CA ASN A 380 33.04 9.07 17.63
C ASN A 380 32.22 8.68 18.87
N GLN A 381 31.52 9.65 19.46
CA GLN A 381 30.57 9.35 20.54
C GLN A 381 29.33 8.62 20.00
N LYS A 382 28.96 8.93 18.75
CA LYS A 382 27.75 8.41 18.12
C LYS A 382 27.97 7.11 17.33
N TRP A 383 27.00 6.21 17.43
CA TRP A 383 26.85 4.98 16.68
C TRP A 383 26.36 5.27 15.27
N LYS A 384 27.04 4.68 14.29
CA LYS A 384 26.66 4.72 12.88
C LYS A 384 25.87 3.47 12.56
N GLU A 385 24.66 3.62 12.02
CA GLU A 385 23.90 2.49 11.51
C GLU A 385 24.43 2.04 10.14
N ALA A 386 24.41 0.74 9.91
CA ALA A 386 24.54 0.11 8.61
C ALA A 386 23.35 -0.84 8.40
N SER A 387 22.68 -0.65 7.27
CA SER A 387 21.56 -1.46 6.82
C SER A 387 22.03 -2.36 5.69
N VAL A 388 21.86 -3.68 5.82
CA VAL A 388 22.36 -4.66 4.84
C VAL A 388 21.25 -5.61 4.40
N VAL A 389 20.98 -5.59 3.10
CA VAL A 389 20.05 -6.53 2.45
C VAL A 389 20.83 -7.72 1.91
N VAL A 390 20.47 -8.93 2.32
CA VAL A 390 21.16 -10.18 1.98
C VAL A 390 20.25 -11.05 1.14
N ASN A 391 20.67 -11.31 -0.08
CA ASN A 391 19.92 -12.10 -1.05
C ASN A 391 20.43 -13.54 -1.17
N GLY A 392 19.63 -14.39 -1.84
CA GLY A 392 20.04 -15.73 -2.25
C GLY A 392 19.74 -16.83 -1.23
N TRP A 393 18.88 -16.58 -0.25
CA TRP A 393 18.42 -17.61 0.68
C TRP A 393 17.53 -18.65 -0.05
N ASN A 394 17.50 -19.89 0.44
CA ASN A 394 16.70 -21.00 -0.09
C ASN A 394 16.83 -21.15 -1.63
N SER A 395 18.06 -21.17 -2.14
CA SER A 395 18.36 -21.17 -3.58
C SER A 395 19.13 -22.41 -4.04
N GLN A 396 19.23 -23.44 -3.20
CA GLN A 396 19.85 -24.74 -3.48
C GLN A 396 18.85 -25.89 -3.49
#